data_AF-A0A6B0WY22-F1
#
_entry.id   AF-A0A6B0WY22-F1
#
_cell.length_a   1.000
_cell.length_b   1.000
_cell.length_c   1.000
_cell.angle_alpha   90.00
_cell.angle_beta   90.00
_cell.angle_gamma   90.00
#
_symmetry.space_group_name_H-M   'P 1'
#
loop_
_entity.id
_entity.type
_entity.pdbx_description
1 polymer ?
#
loop_
_entity_poly.entity_id
_entity_poly.type
_entity_poly.pdbx_seq_one_letter_code
_entity_poly.pdbx_strand_id
1 'polypeptide(L)'
;PYPYRVSVGGDLQMIELMSVPLGMTLPPEVDTEPREARAFLDFGDMLVLYSDGVTDMQNAAGEFYEEARLEVLLKEHAGASADVLIDTVIDDLVEFRASAAQTDDVTLLVIKRR
;
A
#
# COMPACT_ATOMS: atom_id res chain seq x y z
N PRO A 1 -6.10 -4.33 0.89
CA PRO A 1 -5.19 -3.26 0.40
C PRO A 1 -4.96 -3.39 -1.11
N TYR A 2 -5.02 -2.27 -1.86
CA TYR A 2 -4.77 -2.25 -3.31
C TYR A 2 -3.37 -1.72 -3.62
N PRO A 3 -2.69 -2.25 -4.66
CA PRO A 3 -1.41 -1.69 -5.10
C PRO A 3 -1.55 -0.25 -5.60
N TYR A 4 -0.52 0.57 -5.38
CA TYR A 4 -0.40 1.89 -5.97
C TYR A 4 0.66 1.90 -7.07
N ARG A 5 0.35 2.54 -8.19
CA ARG A 5 1.34 3.06 -9.14
C ARG A 5 1.63 4.52 -8.79
N VAL A 6 2.90 4.85 -8.63
CA VAL A 6 3.40 6.21 -8.42
C VAL A 6 4.18 6.63 -9.68
N SER A 7 3.71 7.66 -10.38
CA SER A 7 4.44 8.21 -11.51
C SER A 7 5.61 9.08 -11.04
N VAL A 8 6.64 9.24 -11.88
CA VAL A 8 7.74 10.19 -11.60
C VAL A 8 7.22 11.62 -11.42
N GLY A 9 6.09 11.97 -12.04
CA GLY A 9 5.46 13.29 -11.93
C GLY A 9 4.63 13.48 -10.66
N GLY A 10 4.53 12.46 -9.79
CA GLY A 10 3.72 12.51 -8.56
C GLY A 10 2.26 12.12 -8.75
N ASP A 11 1.87 11.64 -9.94
CA ASP A 11 0.54 11.08 -10.13
C ASP A 11 0.45 9.74 -9.40
N LEU A 12 -0.56 9.60 -8.55
CA LEU A 12 -0.84 8.37 -7.82
C LEU A 12 -2.07 7.71 -8.41
N GLN A 13 -1.94 6.43 -8.76
CA GLN A 13 -3.03 5.61 -9.25
C GLN A 13 -3.19 4.38 -8.36
N MET A 14 -4.34 4.23 -7.72
CA MET A 14 -4.73 2.98 -7.07
C MET A 14 -5.19 1.98 -8.13
N ILE A 15 -4.65 0.75 -8.07
CA ILE A 15 -5.02 -0.34 -8.97
C ILE A 15 -6.07 -1.19 -8.26
N GLU A 16 -7.31 -0.71 -8.31
CA GLU A 16 -8.45 -1.37 -7.67
C GLU A 16 -8.83 -2.66 -8.38
N LEU A 17 -8.99 -3.72 -7.60
CA LEU A 17 -9.49 -5.00 -8.08
C LEU A 17 -10.21 -5.74 -6.95
N MET A 18 -11.51 -5.52 -6.82
CA MET A 18 -12.34 -6.22 -5.84
C MET A 18 -12.25 -7.73 -6.06
N SER A 19 -11.73 -8.46 -5.07
CA SER A 19 -11.66 -9.92 -5.07
C SER A 19 -12.05 -10.50 -3.71
N VAL A 20 -12.33 -11.80 -3.68
CA VAL A 20 -12.63 -12.54 -2.45
C VAL A 20 -11.35 -13.16 -1.88
N PRO A 21 -11.20 -13.24 -0.54
CA PRO A 21 -10.08 -13.95 0.06
C PRO A 21 -10.03 -15.42 -0.37
N LEU A 22 -8.84 -15.91 -0.66
CA LEU A 22 -8.63 -17.31 -1.02
C LEU A 22 -8.92 -18.23 0.17
N GLY A 23 -9.52 -19.39 -0.10
CA GLY A 23 -9.82 -20.40 0.92
C GLY A 23 -11.10 -20.14 1.71
N MET A 24 -11.84 -19.08 1.42
CA MET A 24 -13.13 -18.80 2.04
C MET A 24 -14.25 -19.63 1.40
N THR A 25 -15.11 -20.22 2.22
CA THR A 25 -16.38 -20.81 1.74
C THR A 25 -17.38 -19.68 1.57
N LEU A 26 -17.92 -19.53 0.36
CA LEU A 26 -18.79 -18.42 -0.01
C LEU A 26 -20.17 -18.91 -0.43
N PRO A 27 -21.22 -18.09 -0.24
CA PRO A 27 -22.53 -18.35 -0.82
C PRO A 27 -22.44 -18.49 -2.36
N PRO A 28 -23.29 -19.33 -2.98
CA PRO A 28 -23.24 -19.59 -4.42
C PRO A 28 -23.54 -18.35 -5.28
N GLU A 29 -24.09 -17.28 -4.71
CA GLU A 29 -24.39 -16.03 -5.40
C GLU A 29 -23.16 -15.09 -5.50
N VAL A 30 -22.07 -15.39 -4.79
CA VAL A 30 -20.85 -14.59 -4.83
C VAL A 30 -20.07 -14.93 -6.08
N ASP A 31 -19.77 -13.92 -6.90
CA ASP A 31 -18.88 -14.06 -8.04
C ASP A 31 -17.45 -14.37 -7.58
N THR A 32 -16.98 -15.57 -7.89
CA THR A 32 -15.63 -16.06 -7.57
C THR A 32 -14.75 -16.17 -8.81
N GLU A 33 -15.18 -15.65 -9.96
CA GLU A 33 -14.35 -15.70 -11.16
C GLU A 33 -13.06 -14.89 -10.96
N PRO A 34 -11.89 -15.41 -11.38
CA PRO A 34 -10.64 -14.68 -11.30
C PRO A 34 -10.75 -13.34 -12.04
N ARG A 35 -10.28 -12.29 -11.38
CA ARG A 35 -10.23 -10.95 -11.96
C ARG A 35 -8.78 -10.56 -12.22
N GLU A 36 -8.58 -9.75 -13.26
CA GLU A 36 -7.28 -9.25 -13.66
C GLU A 36 -7.34 -7.72 -13.78
N ALA A 37 -6.33 -7.04 -13.25
CA ALA A 37 -6.05 -5.64 -13.53
C ALA A 37 -4.66 -5.54 -14.16
N ARG A 38 -4.47 -4.54 -15.03
CA ARG A 38 -3.19 -4.27 -15.70
C ARG A 38 -2.85 -2.80 -15.56
N ALA A 39 -1.62 -2.53 -15.19
CA ALA A 39 -1.06 -1.18 -15.16
C ALA A 39 0.25 -1.17 -15.95
N PHE A 40 0.46 -0.09 -16.70
CA PHE A 40 1.73 0.18 -17.35
C PHE A 40 2.57 1.05 -16.42
N LEU A 41 3.82 0.65 -16.22
CA LEU A 41 4.80 1.45 -15.48
C LEU A 41 5.68 2.14 -16.50
N ASP A 42 5.77 3.47 -16.49
CA ASP A 42 6.75 4.21 -17.30
C ASP A 42 8.14 4.19 -16.66
N PHE A 43 9.16 4.64 -17.39
CA PHE A 43 10.53 4.67 -16.85
C PHE A 43 10.57 5.56 -15.61
N GLY A 44 11.05 5.01 -14.49
CA GLY A 44 11.11 5.68 -13.21
C GLY A 44 9.84 5.54 -12.36
N ASP A 45 8.71 5.05 -12.91
CA ASP A 45 7.51 4.77 -12.12
C ASP A 45 7.78 3.68 -11.07
N MET A 46 7.01 3.75 -9.99
CA MET A 46 7.05 2.77 -8.91
C MET A 46 5.71 2.06 -8.78
N LEU A 47 5.75 0.76 -8.51
CA LEU A 47 4.62 -0.03 -8.04
C LEU A 47 4.85 -0.36 -6.56
N VAL A 48 3.87 -0.01 -5.72
CA VAL A 48 3.90 -0.18 -4.27
C VAL A 48 2.80 -1.15 -3.87
N LEU A 49 3.15 -2.23 -3.18
CA LEU A 49 2.23 -3.21 -2.61
C LEU A 49 2.46 -3.25 -1.10
N TYR A 50 1.38 -3.39 -0.34
CA TYR A 50 1.43 -3.41 1.12
C TYR A 50 0.33 -4.30 1.70
N SER A 51 0.54 -4.78 2.93
CA SER A 51 -0.51 -5.41 3.75
C SER A 51 -1.34 -4.35 4.48
N ASP A 52 -2.56 -4.72 4.87
CA ASP A 52 -3.45 -3.92 5.73
C ASP A 52 -2.81 -3.55 7.07
N GLY A 53 -1.86 -4.33 7.60
CA GLY A 53 -1.07 -3.92 8.76
C GLY A 53 -0.36 -2.56 8.63
N VAL A 54 -0.17 -2.01 7.43
CA VAL A 54 0.26 -0.61 7.22
C VAL A 54 -0.86 0.38 7.54
N THR A 55 -2.04 0.20 6.95
CA THR A 55 -3.18 1.13 7.09
C THR A 55 -3.89 1.01 8.43
N ASP A 56 -3.88 -0.20 8.99
CA ASP A 56 -4.54 -0.57 10.25
C ASP A 56 -3.64 -0.34 11.46
N MET A 57 -2.40 0.13 11.25
CA MET A 57 -1.51 0.60 12.29
C MET A 57 -2.22 1.64 13.16
N GLN A 58 -2.15 1.47 14.48
CA GLN A 58 -2.73 2.42 15.44
C GLN A 58 -1.65 3.20 16.17
N ASN A 59 -1.91 4.48 16.39
CA ASN A 59 -1.10 5.32 17.29
C ASN A 59 -1.53 5.15 18.76
N ALA A 60 -0.87 5.88 19.68
CA ALA A 60 -1.18 5.82 21.12
C ALA A 60 -2.58 6.33 21.50
N ALA A 61 -3.23 7.09 20.63
CA ALA A 61 -4.62 7.54 20.79
C ALA A 61 -5.64 6.53 20.22
N GLY A 62 -5.18 5.43 19.59
CA GLY A 62 -6.02 4.45 18.92
C GLY A 62 -6.52 4.90 17.54
N GLU A 63 -5.91 5.94 16.97
CA GLU A 63 -6.23 6.41 15.62
C GLU A 63 -5.47 5.56 14.59
N PHE A 64 -6.13 5.23 13.48
CA PHE A 64 -5.54 4.46 12.38
C PHE A 64 -4.64 5.33 11.49
N TYR A 65 -3.63 4.71 10.88
CA TYR A 65 -2.72 5.38 9.94
C TYR A 65 -3.44 5.79 8.66
N GLU A 66 -4.37 4.93 8.20
CA GLU A 66 -5.23 5.12 7.03
C GLU A 66 -4.48 5.23 5.68
N GLU A 67 -5.20 4.97 4.59
CA GLU A 67 -4.65 5.07 3.23
C GLU A 67 -4.23 6.51 2.89
N ALA A 68 -4.99 7.51 3.35
CA ALA A 68 -4.76 8.91 3.00
C ALA A 68 -3.35 9.41 3.36
N ARG A 69 -2.81 8.97 4.51
CA ARG A 69 -1.46 9.31 4.95
C ARG A 69 -0.40 8.64 4.09
N LEU A 70 -0.58 7.35 3.77
CA LEU A 70 0.29 6.63 2.85
C LEU A 70 0.33 7.34 1.50
N GLU A 71 -0.84 7.71 0.94
CA GLU A 71 -0.92 8.37 -0.36
C GLU A 71 -0.17 9.70 -0.43
N VAL A 72 -0.22 10.51 0.63
CA VAL A 72 0.55 11.75 0.73
C VAL A 72 2.04 11.45 0.67
N LEU A 73 2.50 10.50 1.49
CA LEU A 73 3.91 10.12 1.57
C LEU A 73 4.45 9.58 0.23
N LEU A 74 3.65 8.75 -0.46
CA LEU A 74 3.98 8.21 -1.78
C LEU A 74 4.11 9.32 -2.84
N LYS A 75 3.23 10.33 -2.83
CA LYS A 75 3.27 11.47 -3.74
C LYS A 75 4.50 12.36 -3.50
N GLU A 76 4.81 12.64 -2.24
CA GLU A 76 5.96 13.49 -1.86
C GLU A 76 7.31 12.86 -2.22
N HIS A 77 7.37 11.53 -2.25
CA HIS A 77 8.58 10.77 -2.57
C HIS A 77 8.56 10.18 -3.99
N ALA A 78 7.71 10.73 -4.87
CA ALA A 78 7.70 10.37 -6.29
C ALA A 78 9.09 10.55 -6.92
N GLY A 79 9.51 9.54 -7.69
CA GLY A 79 10.84 9.53 -8.31
C GLY A 79 12.02 9.15 -7.40
N ALA A 80 11.81 8.97 -6.08
CA ALA A 80 12.81 8.41 -5.17
C ALA A 80 13.23 6.99 -5.59
N SER A 81 14.37 6.50 -5.10
CA SER A 81 14.73 5.09 -5.27
C SER A 81 13.84 4.21 -4.36
N ALA A 82 13.68 2.93 -4.73
CA ALA A 82 12.76 2.03 -4.04
C ALA A 82 13.14 1.82 -2.57
N ASP A 83 14.44 1.73 -2.27
CA ASP A 83 15.02 1.67 -0.93
C ASP A 83 14.69 2.91 -0.10
N VAL A 84 14.86 4.11 -0.68
CA VAL A 84 14.51 5.36 0.01
C VAL A 84 13.01 5.40 0.32
N LEU A 85 12.14 5.00 -0.62
CA LEU A 85 10.70 4.97 -0.36
C LEU A 85 10.32 3.97 0.74
N ILE A 86 10.96 2.79 0.77
CA ILE A 86 10.74 1.80 1.82
C ILE A 86 11.14 2.38 3.19
N ASP A 87 12.35 2.93 3.30
CA ASP A 87 12.85 3.50 4.56
C ASP A 87 11.93 4.64 5.03
N THR A 88 11.55 5.56 4.13
CA THR A 88 10.61 6.64 4.43
C THR A 88 9.28 6.14 4.99
N VAL A 89 8.66 5.12 4.37
CA VAL A 89 7.37 4.59 4.83
C VAL A 89 7.51 3.89 6.18
N ILE A 90 8.59 3.15 6.40
CA ILE A 90 8.83 2.46 7.67
C ILE A 90 9.09 3.47 8.80
N ASP A 91 9.89 4.51 8.55
CA ASP A 91 10.16 5.56 9.53
C ASP A 91 8.88 6.32 9.90
N ASP A 92 8.03 6.66 8.93
CA ASP A 92 6.75 7.34 9.20
C ASP A 92 5.77 6.45 9.99
N LEU A 93 5.73 5.13 9.72
CA LEU A 93 4.94 4.18 10.51
C LEU A 93 5.45 4.06 11.95
N VAL A 94 6.77 4.02 12.15
CA VAL A 94 7.38 3.97 13.49
C VAL A 94 7.08 5.25 14.26
N GLU A 95 7.20 6.40 13.62
CA GLU A 95 6.88 7.69 14.21
C GLU A 95 5.39 7.78 14.58
N PHE A 96 4.50 7.39 13.65
CA PHE A 96 3.05 7.41 13.88
C PHE A 96 2.63 6.49 15.03
N ARG A 97 3.10 5.25 15.03
CA ARG A 97 2.80 4.28 16.10
C ARG A 97 3.30 4.77 17.46
N ALA A 98 4.45 5.45 17.46
CA ALA A 98 5.15 5.87 18.67
C ALA A 98 5.34 4.70 19.64
N SER A 99 4.77 4.79 20.85
CA SER A 99 4.84 3.76 21.88
C SER A 99 3.68 2.75 21.84
N ALA A 100 2.76 2.84 20.88
CA ALA A 100 1.65 1.90 20.76
C ALA A 100 2.15 0.50 20.37
N ALA A 101 1.40 -0.52 20.78
CA ALA A 101 1.69 -1.89 20.39
C ALA A 101 1.34 -2.09 18.91
N GLN A 102 2.14 -2.89 18.21
CA GLN A 102 1.77 -3.36 16.87
C GLN A 102 0.73 -4.46 16.99
N THR A 103 -0.36 -4.31 16.24
CA THR A 103 -1.53 -5.18 16.30
C THR A 103 -1.60 -6.18 15.15
N ASP A 104 -0.85 -5.94 14.07
CA ASP A 104 -0.85 -6.76 12.85
C ASP A 104 0.51 -6.75 12.14
N ASP A 105 0.72 -7.67 11.19
CA ASP A 105 1.96 -7.79 10.43
C ASP A 105 2.06 -6.74 9.31
N VAL A 106 3.18 -6.02 9.28
CA VAL A 106 3.49 -5.01 8.26
C VAL A 106 4.34 -5.63 7.16
N THR A 107 3.86 -5.55 5.92
CA THR A 107 4.60 -5.92 4.72
C THR A 107 4.55 -4.79 3.71
N LEU A 108 5.70 -4.45 3.13
CA LEU A 108 5.84 -3.45 2.06
C LEU A 108 6.74 -4.00 0.95
N LEU A 109 6.34 -3.80 -0.30
CA LEU A 109 7.11 -4.14 -1.49
C LEU A 109 7.07 -2.97 -2.47
N VAL A 110 8.25 -2.49 -2.86
CA VAL A 110 8.39 -1.42 -3.86
C VAL A 110 9.18 -1.93 -5.06
N ILE A 111 8.61 -1.79 -6.25
CA ILE A 111 9.25 -2.13 -7.53
C ILE A 111 9.39 -0.84 -8.32
N LYS A 112 10.61 -0.47 -8.69
CA LYS A 112 10.88 0.69 -9.55
C LYS A 112 11.32 0.26 -10.95
N ARG A 113 10.65 0.77 -11.98
CA ARG A 113 11.09 0.55 -13.37
C ARG A 113 12.32 1.41 -13.66
N ARG A 114 13.39 0.77 -14.11
CA ARG A 114 14.66 1.39 -14.53
C ARG A 114 14.95 1.11 -15.99
#